data_AF-A0A9P6DEF8-F1
#
_entry.id   AF-A0A9P6DEF8-F1
#
_cell.length_a   1.000
_cell.length_b   1.000
_cell.length_c   1.000
_cell.angle_alpha   90.00
_cell.angle_beta   90.00
_cell.angle_gamma   90.00
#
_symmetry.space_group_name_H-M   'P 1'
#
loop_
_entity.id
_entity.type
_entity.pdbx_description
1 polymer ?
#
loop_
_entity_poly.entity_id
_entity_poly.type
_entity_poly.pdbx_seq_one_letter_code
_entity_poly.pdbx_strand_id
1 'polypeptide(L)'
;MAAEQIRRERANKRVKAQQKEEMERERDARAREDAPLVGNLIGKDHVNYVLMYNMLTGIRIGVSRCQAKIKRPLTDDDFTARHKFSFDIVGNELTPSTTYDFKFKDYAPWVFRTLREEIFHMDPADYLLSLTSKYILSELGSPGKSGSFFYFSRDYRFIIKTIRKEEAIFLRNVLKQYYDHVKTNPHTLVSRFYGLHRVKLPRGKKIHFVIMNNLFPPHRDIHETYDLKGSTVGRYYPEEKLQQNPRAVLKDVNWIKRGRQLELGPEKRALLEEQLRRDKEFLKEVNVMDYSLLVGIHDVKRGNTEGVRSETLKVFSPDLPKPRRSMHAPKDAEAMRRAMNASDPKRLGKGKGTIRLPEKDTGDTQREGFLFYQDEGGLRATDDNNEVLGEGSRDDPDGKIYYLGIIDILTPYGVRKKLEHFWKGLKDDRHKISPVPAAEYADRFFSFMKAIMRGGVGGAAFMTEKERDTMKEKTE
;
A
#
# COMPACT_ATOMS: atom_id res chain seq x y z
N MET A 1 14.74 -35.37 58.67
CA MET A 1 14.86 -33.94 58.32
C MET A 1 15.57 -33.69 56.97
N ALA A 2 16.75 -34.24 56.69
CA ALA A 2 17.48 -33.97 55.43
C ALA A 2 16.76 -34.44 54.14
N ALA A 3 16.09 -35.60 54.15
CA ALA A 3 15.41 -36.15 52.97
C ALA A 3 14.18 -35.31 52.53
N GLU A 4 13.50 -34.69 53.48
CA GLU A 4 12.32 -33.86 53.24
C GLU A 4 12.71 -32.49 52.66
N GLN A 5 13.84 -31.95 53.13
CA GLN A 5 14.44 -30.72 52.61
C GLN A 5 14.88 -30.89 51.13
N ILE A 6 15.48 -32.02 50.78
CA ILE A 6 15.87 -32.35 49.40
C ILE A 6 14.64 -32.51 48.49
N ARG A 7 13.55 -33.13 48.99
CA ARG A 7 12.29 -33.24 48.24
C ARG A 7 11.66 -31.87 47.99
N ARG A 8 11.68 -30.98 48.99
CA ARG A 8 11.15 -29.62 48.88
C ARG A 8 11.97 -28.75 47.91
N GLU A 9 13.29 -28.88 47.90
CA GLU A 9 14.15 -28.21 46.92
C GLU A 9 13.94 -28.71 45.48
N ARG A 10 13.77 -30.03 45.30
CA ARG A 10 13.48 -30.60 43.97
C ARG A 10 12.11 -30.18 43.46
N ALA A 11 11.10 -30.10 44.34
CA ALA A 11 9.78 -29.58 43.99
C ALA A 11 9.84 -28.10 43.60
N ASN A 12 10.54 -27.26 44.37
CA ASN A 12 10.72 -25.84 44.06
C ASN A 12 11.51 -25.61 42.74
N LYS A 13 12.51 -26.44 42.43
CA LYS A 13 13.22 -26.40 41.14
C LYS A 13 12.30 -26.76 39.97
N ARG A 14 11.42 -27.76 40.13
CA ARG A 14 10.43 -28.14 39.09
C ARG A 14 9.41 -27.03 38.85
N VAL A 15 8.88 -26.42 39.91
CA VAL A 15 7.94 -25.29 39.78
C VAL A 15 8.59 -24.09 39.09
N LYS A 16 9.84 -23.75 39.44
CA LYS A 16 10.58 -22.67 38.74
C LYS A 16 10.86 -22.98 37.28
N ALA A 17 11.16 -24.24 36.94
CA ALA A 17 11.36 -24.66 35.55
C ALA A 17 10.07 -24.56 34.74
N GLN A 18 8.94 -25.03 35.30
CA GLN A 18 7.62 -24.93 34.66
C GLN A 18 7.19 -23.48 34.46
N GLN A 19 7.38 -22.62 35.47
CA GLN A 19 7.11 -21.17 35.33
C GLN A 19 7.98 -20.51 34.27
N LYS A 20 9.25 -20.93 34.14
CA LYS A 20 10.15 -20.41 33.11
C LYS A 20 9.73 -20.87 31.71
N GLU A 21 9.36 -22.14 31.54
CA GLU A 21 8.85 -22.67 30.28
C GLU A 21 7.52 -22.03 29.88
N GLU A 22 6.61 -21.79 30.83
CA GLU A 22 5.34 -21.10 30.59
C GLU A 22 5.57 -19.64 30.20
N MET A 23 6.50 -18.95 30.86
CA MET A 23 6.88 -17.58 30.52
C MET A 23 7.60 -17.49 29.16
N GLU A 24 8.42 -18.48 28.80
CA GLU A 24 9.03 -18.59 27.47
C GLU A 24 7.98 -18.90 26.39
N ARG A 25 7.02 -19.79 26.64
CA ARG A 25 5.88 -20.05 25.73
C ARG A 25 4.99 -18.83 25.56
N GLU A 26 4.70 -18.09 26.64
CA GLU A 26 3.96 -16.83 26.57
C GLU A 26 4.74 -15.77 25.79
N ARG A 27 6.06 -15.68 25.99
CA ARG A 27 6.91 -14.74 25.26
C ARG A 27 6.96 -15.09 23.77
N ASP A 28 7.06 -16.36 23.42
CA ASP A 28 7.07 -16.84 22.03
C ASP A 28 5.67 -16.69 21.39
N ALA A 29 4.59 -16.90 22.13
CA ALA A 29 3.24 -16.62 21.68
C ALA A 29 3.02 -15.12 21.41
N ARG A 30 3.48 -14.24 22.32
CA ARG A 30 3.45 -12.78 22.12
C ARG A 30 4.33 -12.34 20.96
N ALA A 31 5.52 -12.91 20.80
CA ALA A 31 6.40 -12.62 19.67
C ALA A 31 5.76 -13.02 18.32
N ARG A 32 4.97 -14.10 18.29
CA ARG A 32 4.16 -14.49 17.12
C ARG A 32 2.95 -13.56 16.89
N GLU A 33 2.35 -13.02 17.96
CA GLU A 33 1.29 -12.00 17.88
C GLU A 33 1.79 -10.57 17.57
N ASP A 34 3.08 -10.32 17.71
CA ASP A 34 3.73 -9.02 17.43
C ASP A 34 4.51 -9.03 16.11
N ALA A 35 4.56 -10.16 15.41
CA ALA A 35 5.16 -10.24 14.08
C ALA A 35 4.31 -9.44 13.08
N PRO A 36 4.93 -8.58 12.26
CA PRO A 36 4.20 -7.80 11.28
C PRO A 36 3.75 -8.71 10.14
N LEU A 37 2.75 -8.20 9.43
CA LEU A 37 2.27 -8.82 8.22
C LEU A 37 3.32 -8.65 7.09
N VAL A 38 3.49 -7.52 6.35
CA VAL A 38 4.35 -7.48 5.11
C VAL A 38 5.66 -6.72 5.20
N GLY A 39 6.81 -7.40 5.23
CA GLY A 39 8.17 -6.83 5.07
C GLY A 39 8.98 -6.89 6.36
N ASN A 40 10.11 -6.19 6.44
CA ASN A 40 10.92 -6.20 7.66
C ASN A 40 10.20 -5.53 8.83
N LEU A 41 10.11 -6.22 9.96
CA LEU A 41 9.65 -5.62 11.21
C LEU A 41 10.51 -4.41 11.56
N ILE A 42 9.90 -3.23 11.51
CA ILE A 42 10.50 -2.03 12.07
C ILE A 42 10.27 -2.07 13.58
N GLY A 43 11.07 -2.87 14.27
CA GLY A 43 11.17 -2.88 15.73
C GLY A 43 12.14 -1.81 16.22
N LYS A 44 12.28 -1.63 17.55
CA LYS A 44 13.17 -0.62 18.16
C LYS A 44 14.62 -0.66 17.68
N ASP A 45 15.06 -1.82 17.20
CA ASP A 45 16.42 -2.06 16.70
C ASP A 45 16.59 -1.72 15.20
N HIS A 46 15.52 -1.29 14.51
CA HIS A 46 15.54 -0.93 13.09
C HIS A 46 15.95 0.53 12.86
N VAL A 47 16.80 0.79 11.85
CA VAL A 47 17.32 2.14 11.53
C VAL A 47 16.22 3.18 11.27
N ASN A 48 15.10 2.75 10.67
CA ASN A 48 13.95 3.60 10.36
C ASN A 48 12.88 3.64 11.47
N TYR A 49 13.10 3.02 12.63
CA TYR A 49 12.11 2.96 13.71
C TYR A 49 11.71 4.33 14.23
N VAL A 50 12.68 5.20 14.50
CA VAL A 50 12.42 6.55 15.02
C VAL A 50 11.57 7.37 14.05
N LEU A 51 11.87 7.26 12.75
CA LEU A 51 11.07 7.91 11.70
C LEU A 51 9.63 7.40 11.72
N MET A 52 9.47 6.07 11.72
CA MET A 52 8.17 5.41 11.73
C MET A 52 7.33 5.81 12.95
N TYR A 53 7.93 5.70 14.14
CA TYR A 53 7.31 6.08 15.41
C TYR A 53 6.81 7.53 15.39
N ASN A 54 7.62 8.46 14.87
CA ASN A 54 7.26 9.86 14.76
C ASN A 54 6.13 10.10 13.74
N MET A 55 6.12 9.37 12.62
CA MET A 55 5.04 9.43 11.63
C MET A 55 3.71 8.97 12.24
N LEU A 56 3.70 7.78 12.87
CA LEU A 56 2.48 7.21 13.46
C LEU A 56 1.96 8.01 14.65
N THR A 57 2.85 8.51 15.51
CA THR A 57 2.47 9.38 16.64
C THR A 57 1.87 10.69 16.13
N GLY A 58 2.47 11.28 15.09
CA GLY A 58 1.94 12.47 14.44
C GLY A 58 0.55 12.27 13.84
N ILE A 59 0.32 11.14 13.14
CA ILE A 59 -1.00 10.77 12.61
C ILE A 59 -1.99 10.63 13.77
N ARG A 60 -1.66 9.82 14.79
CA ARG A 60 -2.54 9.56 15.93
C ARG A 60 -3.05 10.85 16.56
N ILE A 61 -2.15 11.78 16.86
CA ILE A 61 -2.51 13.03 17.52
C ILE A 61 -3.17 14.02 16.56
N GLY A 62 -2.60 14.23 15.37
CA GLY A 62 -3.12 15.20 14.39
C GLY A 62 -4.56 14.86 13.96
N VAL A 63 -4.79 13.60 13.61
CA VAL A 63 -6.09 13.09 13.20
C VAL A 63 -7.08 13.11 14.37
N SER A 64 -6.71 12.61 15.55
CA SER A 64 -7.62 12.59 16.71
C SER A 64 -8.07 13.99 17.11
N ARG A 65 -7.17 14.98 17.04
CA ARG A 65 -7.51 16.38 17.33
C ARG A 65 -8.43 17.00 16.30
N CYS A 66 -8.32 16.61 15.03
CA CYS A 66 -9.28 17.01 14.00
C CYS A 66 -10.62 16.33 14.23
N GLN A 67 -10.61 15.05 14.61
CA GLN A 67 -11.80 14.24 14.85
C GLN A 67 -12.65 14.76 16.02
N ALA A 68 -12.00 15.20 17.09
CA ALA A 68 -12.66 15.73 18.28
C ALA A 68 -13.40 17.06 18.04
N LYS A 69 -13.17 17.73 16.91
CA LYS A 69 -13.88 18.97 16.57
C LYS A 69 -15.29 18.65 16.05
N ILE A 70 -16.25 19.51 16.39
CA ILE A 70 -17.64 19.44 15.89
C ILE A 70 -17.64 19.50 14.36
N LYS A 71 -18.38 18.59 13.72
CA LYS A 71 -18.50 18.53 12.26
C LYS A 71 -19.06 19.85 11.71
N ARG A 72 -18.51 20.30 10.59
CA ARG A 72 -18.99 21.46 9.85
C ARG A 72 -18.77 21.27 8.35
N PRO A 73 -19.53 21.96 7.49
CA PRO A 73 -19.24 22.00 6.06
C PRO A 73 -17.82 22.50 5.76
N LEU A 74 -17.26 21.99 4.66
CA LEU A 74 -15.97 22.45 4.15
C LEU A 74 -16.05 23.86 3.59
N THR A 75 -14.96 24.59 3.75
CA THR A 75 -14.72 25.92 3.18
C THR A 75 -13.48 25.88 2.28
N ASP A 76 -13.30 26.86 1.40
CA ASP A 76 -12.13 26.91 0.53
C ASP A 76 -10.79 26.99 1.31
N ASP A 77 -10.81 27.61 2.49
CA ASP A 77 -9.64 27.67 3.38
C ASP A 77 -9.18 26.29 3.86
N ASP A 78 -10.10 25.32 3.97
CA ASP A 78 -9.78 23.97 4.43
C ASP A 78 -8.84 23.22 3.46
N PHE A 79 -8.90 23.53 2.16
CA PHE A 79 -8.04 22.93 1.14
C PHE A 79 -6.59 23.42 1.23
N THR A 80 -6.36 24.59 1.81
CA THR A 80 -5.01 25.17 1.97
C THR A 80 -4.48 25.09 3.40
N ALA A 81 -5.35 24.74 4.36
CA ALA A 81 -5.07 24.66 5.79
C ALA A 81 -3.88 23.75 6.13
N ARG A 82 -3.13 24.13 7.17
CA ARG A 82 -1.96 23.38 7.66
C ARG A 82 -1.87 23.46 9.17
N HIS A 83 -2.07 22.35 9.87
CA HIS A 83 -1.87 22.28 11.31
C HIS A 83 -0.44 21.81 11.60
N LYS A 84 0.25 22.53 12.48
CA LYS A 84 1.63 22.22 12.88
C LYS A 84 1.61 21.77 14.33
N PHE A 85 2.33 20.70 14.62
CA PHE A 85 2.50 20.19 15.97
C PHE A 85 4.00 20.06 16.24
N SER A 86 4.41 20.46 17.44
CA SER A 86 5.74 20.21 17.97
C SER A 86 5.58 19.22 19.10
N PHE A 87 6.29 18.11 19.00
CA PHE A 87 6.34 17.07 20.01
C PHE A 87 7.71 17.15 20.66
N ASP A 88 7.71 17.34 21.97
CA ASP A 88 8.92 17.46 22.78
C ASP A 88 8.91 16.32 23.82
N ILE A 89 10.08 15.83 24.22
CA ILE A 89 10.22 14.69 25.16
C ILE A 89 9.52 14.96 26.51
N VAL A 90 9.49 16.22 26.94
CA VAL A 90 8.83 16.65 28.17
C VAL A 90 7.30 16.62 28.06
N GLY A 91 6.76 16.67 26.83
CA GLY A 91 5.35 16.93 26.58
C GLY A 91 4.96 18.38 26.85
N ASN A 92 3.77 18.76 26.40
CA ASN A 92 3.14 20.04 26.72
C ASN A 92 1.61 19.87 26.80
N GLU A 93 0.86 20.91 27.15
CA GLU A 93 -0.61 20.84 27.27
C GLU A 93 -1.31 20.38 25.97
N LEU A 94 -0.68 20.61 24.82
CA LEU A 94 -1.24 20.35 23.49
C LEU A 94 -0.77 19.00 22.90
N THR A 95 0.33 18.44 23.37
CA THR A 95 0.88 17.18 22.87
C THR A 95 1.45 16.36 24.03
N PRO A 96 1.04 15.09 24.18
CA PRO A 96 1.60 14.22 25.22
C PRO A 96 3.11 14.07 25.04
N SER A 97 3.82 13.73 26.11
CA SER A 97 5.25 13.45 26.06
C SER A 97 5.56 12.34 25.06
N THR A 98 6.55 12.58 24.20
CA THR A 98 6.98 11.63 23.17
C THR A 98 8.37 11.11 23.47
N THR A 99 8.72 9.94 22.94
CA THR A 99 10.09 9.39 23.13
C THR A 99 11.15 10.22 22.41
N TYR A 100 10.77 10.96 21.37
CA TYR A 100 11.68 11.76 20.55
C TYR A 100 11.08 13.13 20.25
N ASP A 101 11.93 14.14 20.13
CA ASP A 101 11.52 15.44 19.63
C ASP A 101 11.26 15.36 18.13
N PHE A 102 10.13 15.91 17.64
CA PHE A 102 9.90 16.06 16.21
C PHE A 102 8.83 17.11 15.92
N LYS A 103 8.79 17.60 14.68
CA LYS A 103 7.71 18.47 14.20
C LYS A 103 6.86 17.73 13.19
N PHE A 104 5.57 17.71 13.43
CA PHE A 104 4.58 17.17 12.51
C PHE A 104 3.82 18.30 11.83
N LYS A 105 3.40 18.09 10.60
CA LYS A 105 2.46 18.95 9.91
C LYS A 105 1.42 18.12 9.22
N ASP A 106 0.17 18.45 9.49
CA ASP A 106 -1.01 17.88 8.88
C ASP A 106 -1.57 18.87 7.84
N TYR A 107 -1.77 18.43 6.61
CA TYR A 107 -2.24 19.27 5.51
C TYR A 107 -3.71 18.98 5.21
N ALA A 108 -4.51 20.03 5.04
CA ALA A 108 -5.95 19.95 4.73
C ALA A 108 -6.73 18.93 5.60
N PRO A 109 -6.60 18.99 6.94
CA PRO A 109 -7.10 17.94 7.84
C PRO A 109 -8.62 17.74 7.75
N TRP A 110 -9.38 18.82 7.57
CA TRP A 110 -10.84 18.75 7.37
C TRP A 110 -11.22 18.09 6.05
N VAL A 111 -10.48 18.37 4.97
CA VAL A 111 -10.70 17.75 3.67
C VAL A 111 -10.42 16.25 3.77
N PHE A 112 -9.31 15.83 4.37
CA PHE A 112 -9.00 14.40 4.55
C PHE A 112 -9.90 13.70 5.58
N ARG A 113 -10.47 14.43 6.54
CA ARG A 113 -11.52 13.90 7.41
C ARG A 113 -12.78 13.57 6.60
N THR A 114 -13.24 14.51 5.79
CA THR A 114 -14.41 14.34 4.89
C THR A 114 -14.16 13.23 3.86
N LEU A 115 -12.96 13.25 3.26
CA LEU A 115 -12.23 12.14 2.65
C LEU A 115 -12.67 10.78 3.16
N ARG A 116 -12.19 10.51 4.36
CA ARG A 116 -12.31 9.23 5.03
C ARG A 116 -13.76 8.92 5.38
N GLU A 117 -14.46 9.83 6.05
CA GLU A 117 -15.77 9.53 6.65
C GLU A 117 -16.93 9.53 5.64
N GLU A 118 -17.01 10.54 4.78
CA GLU A 118 -18.21 10.79 3.97
C GLU A 118 -18.11 10.19 2.57
N ILE A 119 -16.91 10.14 1.99
CA ILE A 119 -16.70 9.68 0.61
C ILE A 119 -16.19 8.24 0.58
N PHE A 120 -15.23 7.90 1.45
CA PHE A 120 -14.66 6.55 1.50
C PHE A 120 -15.29 5.65 2.58
N HIS A 121 -16.27 6.17 3.33
CA HIS A 121 -17.06 5.45 4.34
C HIS A 121 -16.21 4.74 5.39
N MET A 122 -15.10 5.35 5.79
CA MET A 122 -14.18 4.81 6.78
C MET A 122 -14.49 5.29 8.18
N ASP A 123 -14.52 4.33 9.11
CA ASP A 123 -14.56 4.64 10.54
C ASP A 123 -13.21 5.25 11.01
N PRO A 124 -13.23 6.42 11.68
CA PRO A 124 -12.02 7.07 12.17
C PRO A 124 -11.24 6.25 13.22
N ALA A 125 -11.93 5.49 14.07
CA ALA A 125 -11.29 4.65 15.08
C ALA A 125 -10.60 3.45 14.42
N ASP A 126 -11.24 2.82 13.43
CA ASP A 126 -10.63 1.74 12.63
C ASP A 126 -9.39 2.22 11.88
N TYR A 127 -9.47 3.40 11.26
CA TYR A 127 -8.32 4.01 10.58
C TYR A 127 -7.14 4.23 11.53
N LEU A 128 -7.40 4.80 12.71
CA LEU A 128 -6.37 5.04 13.71
C LEU A 128 -5.82 3.73 14.30
N LEU A 129 -6.68 2.74 14.55
CA LEU A 129 -6.28 1.44 15.07
C LEU A 129 -5.39 0.70 14.06
N SER A 130 -5.80 0.66 12.80
CA SER A 130 -5.06 0.03 11.70
C SER A 130 -3.65 0.60 11.53
N LEU A 131 -3.51 1.93 11.59
CA LEU A 131 -2.22 2.60 11.40
C LEU A 131 -1.37 2.68 12.66
N THR A 132 -1.97 2.79 13.85
CA THR A 132 -1.24 3.24 15.06
C THR A 132 -1.35 2.29 16.26
N SER A 133 -2.09 1.18 16.17
CA SER A 133 -2.29 0.25 17.29
C SER A 133 -1.00 -0.40 17.80
N LYS A 134 -0.08 -0.73 16.90
CA LYS A 134 1.27 -1.19 17.23
C LYS A 134 2.22 -0.43 16.31
N TYR A 135 3.32 0.11 16.84
CA TYR A 135 4.36 0.82 16.06
C TYR A 135 5.19 -0.13 15.20
N ILE A 136 4.50 -1.04 14.51
CA ILE A 136 5.01 -2.18 13.80
C ILE A 136 4.43 -2.05 12.39
N LEU A 137 5.15 -1.32 11.55
CA LEU A 137 4.95 -1.41 10.11
C LEU A 137 6.09 -2.21 9.54
N SER A 138 5.86 -2.71 8.34
CA SER A 138 6.91 -3.37 7.62
C SER A 138 7.31 -2.60 6.38
N GLU A 139 8.62 -2.55 6.17
CA GLU A 139 9.25 -1.81 5.08
C GLU A 139 9.34 -2.69 3.84
N LEU A 140 8.85 -2.17 2.71
CA LEU A 140 9.15 -2.69 1.40
C LEU A 140 10.04 -1.67 0.67
N GLY A 141 11.25 -2.07 0.31
CA GLY A 141 12.11 -1.26 -0.55
C GLY A 141 11.41 -1.06 -1.89
N SER A 142 11.28 0.17 -2.37
CA SER A 142 10.70 0.38 -3.70
C SER A 142 11.67 -0.15 -4.76
N PRO A 143 11.23 -0.99 -5.71
CA PRO A 143 12.05 -1.32 -6.89
C PRO A 143 12.23 -0.12 -7.84
N GLY A 144 11.61 1.03 -7.54
CA GLY A 144 11.68 2.25 -8.35
C GLY A 144 12.94 3.09 -8.14
N LYS A 145 13.33 3.85 -9.17
CA LYS A 145 14.48 4.77 -9.20
C LYS A 145 14.43 5.93 -8.18
N SER A 146 13.35 6.06 -7.40
CA SER A 146 13.02 7.26 -6.62
C SER A 146 13.49 7.26 -5.17
N GLY A 147 13.92 6.12 -4.61
CA GLY A 147 14.32 6.02 -3.20
C GLY A 147 13.20 6.33 -2.21
N SER A 148 11.93 6.17 -2.62
CA SER A 148 10.75 6.28 -1.77
C SER A 148 10.53 5.00 -0.98
N PHE A 149 10.10 5.12 0.27
CA PHE A 149 9.81 4.00 1.15
C PHE A 149 8.30 3.76 1.20
N PHE A 150 7.93 2.48 1.20
CA PHE A 150 6.57 2.02 1.40
C PHE A 150 6.48 1.32 2.74
N TYR A 151 5.48 1.68 3.53
CA TYR A 151 5.13 0.98 4.75
C TYR A 151 3.69 0.54 4.69
N PHE A 152 3.41 -0.67 5.15
CA PHE A 152 2.05 -1.20 5.18
C PHE A 152 1.51 -1.17 6.60
N SER A 153 0.22 -0.83 6.75
CA SER A 153 -0.50 -1.01 8.01
C SER A 153 -0.47 -2.47 8.45
N ARG A 154 -0.66 -2.71 9.73
CA ARG A 154 -0.58 -4.05 10.31
C ARG A 154 -1.60 -5.01 9.68
N ASP A 155 -2.78 -4.53 9.34
CA ASP A 155 -3.86 -5.29 8.68
C ASP A 155 -3.77 -5.26 7.14
N TYR A 156 -2.70 -4.68 6.60
CA TYR A 156 -2.45 -4.55 5.16
C TYR A 156 -3.48 -3.72 4.37
N ARG A 157 -4.38 -2.98 5.04
CA ARG A 157 -5.41 -2.14 4.38
C ARG A 157 -4.88 -0.82 3.84
N PHE A 158 -3.84 -0.27 4.46
CA PHE A 158 -3.27 1.04 4.12
C PHE A 158 -1.79 0.98 3.80
N ILE A 159 -1.37 1.92 2.96
CA ILE A 159 0.01 2.15 2.58
C ILE A 159 0.40 3.55 3.01
N ILE A 160 1.52 3.67 3.71
CA ILE A 160 2.22 4.92 3.94
C ILE A 160 3.36 5.02 2.93
N LYS A 161 3.25 5.97 2.01
CA LYS A 161 4.25 6.18 0.96
C LYS A 161 4.98 7.49 1.19
N THR A 162 6.31 7.45 1.27
CA THR A 162 7.10 8.68 1.27
C THR A 162 7.12 9.28 -0.12
N ILE A 163 6.91 10.59 -0.19
CA ILE A 163 6.82 11.34 -1.44
C ILE A 163 7.78 12.53 -1.40
N ARG A 164 8.16 12.99 -2.59
CA ARG A 164 8.99 14.18 -2.77
C ARG A 164 8.21 15.42 -2.36
N LYS A 165 8.95 16.48 -2.05
CA LYS A 165 8.34 17.78 -1.68
C LYS A 165 7.47 18.32 -2.82
N GLU A 166 7.91 18.12 -4.06
CA GLU A 166 7.24 18.56 -5.28
C GLU A 166 5.89 17.84 -5.45
N GLU A 167 5.85 16.52 -5.22
CA GLU A 167 4.63 15.70 -5.24
C GLU A 167 3.65 16.15 -4.14
N ALA A 168 4.15 16.46 -2.94
CA ALA A 168 3.32 16.97 -1.85
C ALA A 168 2.75 18.37 -2.13
N ILE A 169 3.50 19.22 -2.84
CA ILE A 169 3.00 20.52 -3.30
C ILE A 169 1.95 20.31 -4.38
N PHE A 170 2.21 19.42 -5.34
CA PHE A 170 1.29 19.11 -6.42
C PHE A 170 -0.06 18.62 -5.90
N LEU A 171 -0.08 17.58 -5.04
CA LEU A 171 -1.32 17.07 -4.44
C LEU A 171 -2.14 18.17 -3.77
N ARG A 172 -1.49 19.10 -3.09
CA ARG A 172 -2.18 20.23 -2.44
C ARG A 172 -2.77 21.23 -3.42
N ASN A 173 -2.16 21.40 -4.58
CA ASN A 173 -2.66 22.30 -5.61
C ASN A 173 -3.87 21.71 -6.33
N VAL A 174 -3.92 20.38 -6.47
CA VAL A 174 -5.01 19.66 -7.15
C VAL A 174 -6.05 19.06 -6.19
N LEU A 175 -5.94 19.34 -4.89
CA LEU A 175 -6.73 18.66 -3.85
C LEU A 175 -8.23 18.92 -4.00
N LYS A 176 -8.62 20.11 -4.46
CA LYS A 176 -10.03 20.44 -4.67
C LYS A 176 -10.62 19.66 -5.85
N GLN A 177 -9.92 19.64 -6.99
CA GLN A 177 -10.30 18.84 -8.15
C GLN A 177 -10.34 17.35 -7.81
N TYR A 178 -9.35 16.86 -7.05
CA TYR A 178 -9.34 15.48 -6.55
C TYR A 178 -10.57 15.18 -5.68
N TYR A 179 -10.89 16.05 -4.72
CA TYR A 179 -12.07 15.92 -3.85
C TYR A 179 -13.36 15.86 -4.67
N ASP A 180 -13.54 16.78 -5.62
CA ASP A 180 -14.73 16.85 -6.46
C ASP A 180 -14.85 15.60 -7.36
N HIS A 181 -13.73 15.13 -7.92
CA HIS A 181 -13.69 13.91 -8.73
C HIS A 181 -14.12 12.68 -7.94
N VAL A 182 -13.51 12.41 -6.79
CA VAL A 182 -13.83 11.20 -6.01
C VAL A 182 -15.23 11.26 -5.39
N LYS A 183 -15.75 12.46 -5.12
CA LYS A 183 -17.12 12.65 -4.63
C LYS A 183 -18.17 12.34 -5.70
N THR A 184 -17.91 12.77 -6.93
CA THR A 184 -18.84 12.56 -8.06
C THR A 184 -18.66 11.19 -8.73
N ASN A 185 -17.51 10.55 -8.53
CA ASN A 185 -17.17 9.24 -9.07
C ASN A 185 -16.83 8.27 -7.93
N PRO A 186 -17.83 7.77 -7.18
CA PRO A 186 -17.57 6.88 -6.04
C PRO A 186 -16.81 5.61 -6.45
N HIS A 187 -17.02 5.11 -7.67
CA HIS A 187 -16.36 3.92 -8.21
C HIS A 187 -15.00 4.19 -8.88
N THR A 188 -14.41 5.37 -8.68
CA THR A 188 -13.10 5.70 -9.26
C THR A 188 -12.02 4.65 -8.95
N LEU A 189 -11.19 4.39 -9.95
CA LEU A 189 -9.99 3.56 -9.81
C LEU A 189 -8.79 4.36 -9.32
N VAL A 190 -8.89 5.69 -9.26
CA VAL A 190 -7.82 6.55 -8.75
C VAL A 190 -7.55 6.22 -7.29
N SER A 191 -6.26 6.06 -6.96
CA SER A 191 -5.79 5.81 -5.59
C SER A 191 -6.45 6.76 -4.57
N ARG A 192 -6.96 6.19 -3.48
CA ARG A 192 -7.65 6.91 -2.41
C ARG A 192 -6.64 7.46 -1.42
N PHE A 193 -6.58 8.78 -1.27
CA PHE A 193 -5.71 9.44 -0.30
C PHE A 193 -6.47 9.74 1.01
N TYR A 194 -5.94 9.23 2.11
CA TYR A 194 -6.54 9.35 3.44
C TYR A 194 -5.86 10.42 4.30
N GLY A 195 -4.71 10.91 3.88
CA GLY A 195 -3.97 11.96 4.56
C GLY A 195 -2.70 12.36 3.84
N LEU A 196 -2.32 13.62 3.96
CA LEU A 196 -1.03 14.15 3.52
C LEU A 196 -0.34 14.80 4.71
N HIS A 197 0.87 14.34 5.01
CA HIS A 197 1.58 14.76 6.21
C HIS A 197 3.06 15.04 5.95
N ARG A 198 3.69 15.70 6.91
CA ARG A 198 5.14 15.92 6.91
C ARG A 198 5.71 15.82 8.31
N VAL A 199 6.72 14.97 8.46
CA VAL A 199 7.54 14.87 9.66
C VAL A 199 8.88 15.58 9.46
N LYS A 200 9.38 16.25 10.50
CA LYS A 200 10.72 16.84 10.55
C LYS A 200 11.41 16.35 11.82
N LEU A 201 12.47 15.57 11.64
CA LEU A 201 13.34 15.11 12.70
C LEU A 201 14.28 16.25 13.19
N PRO A 202 14.75 16.24 14.44
CA PRO A 202 15.75 17.17 14.95
C PRO A 202 17.02 17.03 14.12
N ARG A 203 17.52 18.14 13.56
CA ARG A 203 18.68 18.18 12.64
C ARG A 203 18.54 17.30 11.38
N GLY A 204 17.35 16.75 11.10
CA GLY A 204 17.09 15.85 9.96
C GLY A 204 16.35 16.50 8.80
N LYS A 205 16.26 15.76 7.68
CA LYS A 205 15.50 16.17 6.49
C LYS A 205 13.99 16.17 6.77
N LYS A 206 13.26 17.01 6.05
CA LYS A 206 11.79 17.01 6.05
C LYS A 206 11.31 15.87 5.16
N ILE A 207 10.49 14.99 5.71
CA ILE A 207 9.93 13.85 4.97
C ILE A 207 8.44 14.11 4.79
N HIS A 208 7.98 14.08 3.54
CA HIS A 208 6.57 14.17 3.18
C HIS A 208 6.07 12.76 2.88
N PHE A 209 4.83 12.49 3.23
CA PHE A 209 4.24 11.19 2.99
C PHE A 209 2.72 11.29 2.88
N VAL A 210 2.15 10.34 2.15
CA VAL A 210 0.71 10.17 2.00
C VAL A 210 0.29 8.85 2.62
N ILE A 211 -0.94 8.82 3.11
CA ILE A 211 -1.63 7.59 3.47
C ILE A 211 -2.60 7.27 2.33
N MET A 212 -2.52 6.06 1.79
CA MET A 212 -3.36 5.63 0.68
C MET A 212 -3.89 4.21 0.89
N ASN A 213 -4.91 3.82 0.12
CA ASN A 213 -5.41 2.45 0.16
C ASN A 213 -4.38 1.47 -0.39
N ASN A 214 -4.34 0.27 0.20
CA ASN A 214 -3.80 -0.87 -0.49
C ASN A 214 -4.87 -1.42 -1.44
N LEU A 215 -4.48 -1.59 -2.71
CA LEU A 215 -5.36 -2.14 -3.73
C LEU A 215 -5.59 -3.63 -3.51
N PHE A 216 -4.56 -4.36 -3.07
CA PHE A 216 -4.64 -5.80 -2.92
C PHE A 216 -5.18 -6.17 -1.54
N PRO A 217 -6.20 -7.04 -1.47
CA PRO A 217 -6.78 -7.44 -0.21
C PRO A 217 -5.84 -8.32 0.62
N PRO A 218 -5.91 -8.25 1.96
CA PRO A 218 -5.15 -9.14 2.84
C PRO A 218 -5.58 -10.62 2.77
N HIS A 219 -6.83 -10.89 2.39
CA HIS A 219 -7.41 -12.23 2.44
C HIS A 219 -7.19 -13.06 1.17
N ARG A 220 -6.50 -12.55 0.15
CA ARG A 220 -6.29 -13.25 -1.13
C ARG A 220 -4.83 -13.30 -1.56
N ASP A 221 -4.44 -14.42 -2.13
CA ASP A 221 -3.16 -14.60 -2.80
C ASP A 221 -3.20 -13.95 -4.18
N ILE A 222 -2.35 -12.95 -4.42
CA ILE A 222 -2.19 -12.32 -5.74
C ILE A 222 -1.12 -13.09 -6.50
N HIS A 223 -1.54 -13.91 -7.46
CA HIS A 223 -0.64 -14.81 -8.20
C HIS A 223 0.16 -14.08 -9.27
N GLU A 224 -0.42 -13.04 -9.88
CA GLU A 224 0.29 -12.18 -10.83
C GLU A 224 -0.01 -10.70 -10.56
N THR A 225 0.99 -9.86 -10.77
CA THR A 225 0.86 -8.41 -10.63
C THR A 225 1.45 -7.71 -11.84
N TYR A 226 0.71 -6.77 -12.41
CA TYR A 226 1.12 -5.99 -13.57
C TYR A 226 0.98 -4.49 -13.30
N ASP A 227 2.00 -3.73 -13.69
CA ASP A 227 1.96 -2.28 -13.82
C ASP A 227 1.84 -1.96 -15.31
N LEU A 228 0.71 -1.39 -15.75
CA LEU A 228 0.41 -1.16 -17.17
C LEU A 228 0.27 0.35 -17.45
N LYS A 229 0.96 0.85 -18.48
CA LYS A 229 0.98 2.28 -18.88
C LYS A 229 0.49 2.53 -20.30
N GLY A 230 0.26 1.47 -21.09
CA GLY A 230 -0.01 1.55 -22.52
C GLY A 230 1.21 1.95 -23.34
N SER A 231 2.41 1.55 -22.93
CA SER A 231 3.66 1.81 -23.66
C SER A 231 4.58 0.60 -23.62
N THR A 232 5.45 0.42 -24.61
CA THR A 232 6.33 -0.76 -24.72
C THR A 232 7.78 -0.48 -24.33
N VAL A 233 8.26 0.76 -24.53
CA VAL A 233 9.66 1.13 -24.32
C VAL A 233 10.06 1.08 -22.84
N GLY A 234 10.98 0.17 -22.49
CA GLY A 234 11.42 -0.03 -21.10
C GLY A 234 10.36 -0.70 -20.21
N ARG A 235 9.35 -1.32 -20.83
CA ARG A 235 8.18 -1.93 -20.18
C ARG A 235 8.18 -3.46 -20.29
N TYR A 236 9.38 -4.05 -20.24
CA TYR A 236 9.58 -5.50 -20.12
C TYR A 236 10.32 -5.83 -18.81
N TYR A 237 9.89 -6.90 -18.15
CA TYR A 237 10.61 -7.55 -17.06
C TYR A 237 11.13 -8.90 -17.57
N PRO A 238 12.44 -9.23 -17.41
CA PRO A 238 12.99 -10.50 -17.86
C PRO A 238 12.36 -11.70 -17.14
N GLU A 239 11.77 -12.63 -17.91
CA GLU A 239 11.09 -13.83 -17.41
C GLU A 239 12.03 -14.74 -16.59
N GLU A 240 13.31 -14.79 -16.95
CA GLU A 240 14.32 -15.63 -16.28
C GLU A 240 14.54 -15.20 -14.83
N LYS A 241 14.31 -13.90 -14.53
CA LYS A 241 14.40 -13.35 -13.17
C LYS A 241 13.15 -13.65 -12.33
N LEU A 242 12.09 -14.21 -12.92
CA LEU A 242 10.90 -14.60 -12.16
C LEU A 242 11.14 -15.85 -11.32
N GLN A 243 12.09 -16.71 -11.69
CA GLN A 243 12.46 -17.83 -10.82
C GLN A 243 13.04 -17.36 -9.48
N GLN A 244 13.77 -16.23 -9.50
CA GLN A 244 14.39 -15.64 -8.30
C GLN A 244 13.45 -14.66 -7.58
N ASN A 245 12.53 -14.04 -8.31
CA ASN A 245 11.51 -13.17 -7.77
C ASN A 245 10.15 -13.46 -8.44
N PRO A 246 9.45 -14.53 -8.01
CA PRO A 246 8.17 -14.93 -8.59
C PRO A 246 7.08 -13.86 -8.48
N ARG A 247 7.30 -12.88 -7.60
CA ARG A 247 6.37 -11.81 -7.25
C ARG A 247 6.76 -10.46 -7.84
N ALA A 248 7.63 -10.47 -8.85
CA ALA A 248 7.99 -9.26 -9.55
C ALA A 248 6.75 -8.65 -10.21
N VAL A 249 6.67 -7.32 -10.16
CA VAL A 249 5.64 -6.58 -10.88
C VAL A 249 6.00 -6.60 -12.37
N LEU A 250 5.20 -7.34 -13.13
CA LEU A 250 5.28 -7.45 -14.58
C LEU A 250 4.78 -6.17 -15.25
N LYS A 251 5.05 -6.01 -16.54
CA LYS A 251 4.77 -4.78 -17.29
C LYS A 251 4.05 -5.07 -18.60
N ASP A 252 3.78 -4.01 -19.37
CA ASP A 252 3.03 -4.04 -20.64
C ASP A 252 3.52 -5.12 -21.62
N VAL A 253 4.84 -5.24 -21.82
CA VAL A 253 5.38 -6.23 -22.77
C VAL A 253 5.17 -7.66 -22.27
N ASN A 254 5.25 -7.91 -20.96
CA ASN A 254 4.96 -9.22 -20.38
C ASN A 254 3.47 -9.57 -20.55
N TRP A 255 2.58 -8.61 -20.30
CA TRP A 255 1.14 -8.79 -20.51
C TRP A 255 0.84 -9.25 -21.94
N ILE A 256 1.41 -8.55 -22.93
CA ILE A 256 1.20 -8.85 -24.34
C ILE A 256 1.83 -10.20 -24.72
N LYS A 257 3.07 -10.48 -24.29
CA LYS A 257 3.75 -11.77 -24.54
C LYS A 257 3.01 -12.99 -24.00
N ARG A 258 2.36 -12.83 -22.86
CA ARG A 258 1.59 -13.90 -22.22
C ARG A 258 0.17 -14.02 -22.78
N GLY A 259 -0.18 -13.25 -23.82
CA GLY A 259 -1.53 -13.25 -24.41
C GLY A 259 -2.62 -12.87 -23.41
N ARG A 260 -2.27 -12.10 -22.35
CA ARG A 260 -3.21 -11.78 -21.28
C ARG A 260 -4.31 -10.85 -21.78
N GLN A 261 -5.52 -11.07 -21.27
CA GLN A 261 -6.67 -10.20 -21.47
C GLN A 261 -7.43 -10.05 -20.13
N LEU A 262 -8.16 -8.95 -19.99
CA LEU A 262 -9.17 -8.81 -18.94
C LEU A 262 -10.45 -9.49 -19.42
N GLU A 263 -10.75 -10.66 -18.86
CA GLU A 263 -11.88 -11.50 -19.23
C GLU A 263 -13.16 -10.96 -18.57
N LEU A 264 -13.65 -9.85 -19.12
CA LEU A 264 -14.84 -9.15 -18.64
C LEU A 264 -15.90 -9.19 -19.74
N GLY A 265 -17.07 -9.72 -19.41
CA GLY A 265 -18.25 -9.70 -20.24
C GLY A 265 -18.74 -8.29 -20.54
N PRO A 266 -19.70 -8.13 -21.48
CA PRO A 266 -20.14 -6.83 -21.97
C PRO A 266 -20.53 -5.81 -20.88
N GLU A 267 -21.20 -6.24 -19.81
CA GLU A 267 -21.63 -5.36 -18.72
C GLU A 267 -20.44 -4.83 -17.90
N LYS A 268 -19.62 -5.74 -17.35
CA LYS A 268 -18.44 -5.36 -16.55
C LYS A 268 -17.42 -4.58 -17.38
N ARG A 269 -17.27 -4.93 -18.66
CA ARG A 269 -16.44 -4.20 -19.61
C ARG A 269 -16.94 -2.75 -19.80
N ALA A 270 -18.22 -2.56 -20.07
CA ALA A 270 -18.79 -1.22 -20.28
C ALA A 270 -18.63 -0.33 -19.03
N LEU A 271 -18.85 -0.91 -17.85
CA LEU A 271 -18.68 -0.22 -16.57
C LEU A 271 -17.23 0.20 -16.32
N LEU A 272 -16.28 -0.72 -16.55
CA LEU A 272 -14.85 -0.44 -16.40
C LEU A 272 -14.36 0.60 -17.41
N GLU A 273 -14.80 0.49 -18.66
CA GLU A 273 -14.46 1.43 -19.72
C GLU A 273 -14.96 2.85 -19.38
N GLU A 274 -16.21 2.97 -18.96
CA GLU A 274 -16.79 4.27 -18.60
C GLU A 274 -16.10 4.89 -17.37
N GLN A 275 -15.77 4.09 -16.34
CA GLN A 275 -15.02 4.62 -15.20
C GLN A 275 -13.61 5.06 -15.59
N LEU A 276 -12.88 4.26 -16.39
CA LEU A 276 -11.55 4.63 -16.89
C LEU A 276 -11.61 5.90 -17.74
N ARG A 277 -12.69 6.10 -18.50
CA ARG A 277 -12.91 7.34 -19.27
C ARG A 277 -13.10 8.55 -18.35
N ARG A 278 -13.82 8.43 -17.23
CA ARG A 278 -13.96 9.53 -16.27
C ARG A 278 -12.65 9.83 -15.55
N ASP A 279 -11.94 8.78 -15.13
CA ASP A 279 -10.66 8.90 -14.43
C ASP A 279 -9.57 9.50 -15.35
N LYS A 280 -9.53 9.13 -16.64
CA LYS A 280 -8.56 9.71 -17.58
C LYS A 280 -8.80 11.21 -17.80
N GLU A 281 -10.06 11.65 -17.90
CA GLU A 281 -10.37 13.07 -18.13
C GLU A 281 -9.96 13.91 -16.92
N PHE A 282 -10.21 13.42 -15.70
CA PHE A 282 -9.69 14.06 -14.48
C PHE A 282 -8.15 14.15 -14.49
N LEU A 283 -7.44 13.05 -14.77
CA LEU A 283 -5.98 13.03 -14.77
C LEU A 283 -5.38 13.95 -15.85
N LYS A 284 -6.07 14.07 -16.99
CA LYS A 284 -5.75 15.01 -18.06
C LYS A 284 -5.98 16.46 -17.62
N GLU A 285 -7.11 16.75 -16.97
CA GLU A 285 -7.44 18.09 -16.44
C GLU A 285 -6.37 18.57 -15.44
N VAL A 286 -5.95 17.72 -14.51
CA VAL A 286 -4.90 18.04 -13.54
C VAL A 286 -3.47 17.91 -14.10
N ASN A 287 -3.33 17.63 -15.41
CA ASN A 287 -2.07 17.56 -16.16
C ASN A 287 -1.05 16.57 -15.55
N VAL A 288 -1.55 15.39 -15.18
CA VAL A 288 -0.75 14.27 -14.63
C VAL A 288 -0.35 13.32 -15.76
N MET A 289 0.84 12.74 -15.64
CA MET A 289 1.39 11.75 -16.56
C MET A 289 2.06 10.61 -15.79
N ASP A 290 2.58 9.61 -16.51
CA ASP A 290 3.37 8.51 -15.95
C ASP A 290 2.62 7.65 -14.91
N TYR A 291 1.29 7.73 -14.82
CA TYR A 291 0.45 6.86 -13.97
C TYR A 291 0.23 5.48 -14.61
N SER A 292 0.00 4.48 -13.78
CA SER A 292 -0.23 3.10 -14.25
C SER A 292 -1.56 2.56 -13.77
N LEU A 293 -2.16 1.65 -14.53
CA LEU A 293 -3.14 0.71 -13.99
C LEU A 293 -2.35 -0.42 -13.34
N LEU A 294 -2.47 -0.54 -12.02
CA LEU A 294 -1.99 -1.70 -11.28
C LEU A 294 -3.08 -2.78 -11.35
N VAL A 295 -2.70 -3.97 -11.81
CA VAL A 295 -3.57 -5.13 -11.97
C VAL A 295 -3.03 -6.27 -11.12
N GLY A 296 -3.79 -6.69 -10.11
CA GLY A 296 -3.57 -7.94 -9.38
C GLY A 296 -4.51 -9.00 -9.92
N ILE A 297 -4.00 -10.21 -10.16
CA ILE A 297 -4.79 -11.35 -10.61
C ILE A 297 -4.77 -12.41 -9.51
N HIS A 298 -5.96 -12.78 -9.03
CA HIS A 298 -6.19 -13.95 -8.22
C HIS A 298 -6.85 -15.04 -9.06
N ASP A 299 -6.18 -16.17 -9.19
CA ASP A 299 -6.68 -17.40 -9.77
C ASP A 299 -7.55 -18.12 -8.73
N VAL A 300 -8.82 -18.31 -9.07
CA VAL A 300 -9.83 -18.81 -8.14
C VAL A 300 -9.56 -20.27 -7.79
N LYS A 301 -9.18 -21.09 -8.79
CA LYS A 301 -8.91 -22.52 -8.61
C LYS A 301 -7.68 -22.75 -7.76
N ARG A 302 -6.61 -21.97 -7.96
CA ARG A 302 -5.42 -22.00 -7.09
C ARG A 302 -5.75 -21.52 -5.68
N GLY A 303 -6.65 -20.54 -5.56
CA GLY A 303 -7.10 -20.01 -4.28
C GLY A 303 -5.93 -19.50 -3.43
N ASN A 304 -6.02 -19.69 -2.12
CA ASN A 304 -5.01 -19.26 -1.15
C ASN A 304 -4.01 -20.37 -0.74
N THR A 305 -3.91 -21.42 -1.56
CA THR A 305 -3.18 -22.66 -1.19
C THR A 305 -1.66 -22.49 -1.19
N GLU A 306 -1.15 -21.57 -2.02
CA GLU A 306 0.28 -21.30 -2.16
C GLU A 306 0.83 -20.42 -1.04
N GLY A 307 -0.03 -19.85 -0.20
CA GLY A 307 0.38 -18.96 0.88
C GLY A 307 1.18 -17.77 0.36
N VAL A 308 0.92 -17.34 -0.88
CA VAL A 308 1.62 -16.23 -1.56
C VAL A 308 1.56 -14.98 -0.72
N ARG A 309 0.44 -14.76 -0.01
CA ARG A 309 0.34 -13.74 1.04
C ARG A 309 1.48 -13.89 2.04
N SER A 310 1.63 -15.03 2.72
CA SER A 310 2.60 -15.27 3.80
C SER A 310 4.07 -15.08 3.41
N GLU A 311 4.39 -15.17 2.12
CA GLU A 311 5.74 -14.96 1.58
C GLU A 311 5.94 -13.57 0.98
N THR A 312 4.90 -12.98 0.38
CA THR A 312 4.82 -11.54 0.07
C THR A 312 5.08 -10.71 1.31
N LEU A 313 4.53 -11.22 2.38
CA LEU A 313 4.64 -10.75 3.73
C LEU A 313 6.09 -10.80 4.32
N LYS A 314 7.06 -11.51 3.71
CA LYS A 314 8.37 -11.79 4.32
C LYS A 314 9.61 -11.10 3.72
N VAL A 315 9.52 -10.36 2.62
CA VAL A 315 10.74 -9.99 1.87
C VAL A 315 11.18 -8.53 2.11
N PHE A 316 12.25 -8.33 2.90
CA PHE A 316 13.63 -8.08 2.39
C PHE A 316 14.61 -7.79 3.54
N SER A 317 15.26 -8.79 4.17
CA SER A 317 16.42 -8.54 5.04
C SER A 317 17.69 -8.39 4.19
N PRO A 318 18.29 -7.20 4.03
CA PRO A 318 19.65 -7.13 3.50
C PRO A 318 20.60 -7.81 4.50
N ASP A 319 21.58 -8.57 4.02
CA ASP A 319 22.66 -9.11 4.86
C ASP A 319 23.44 -7.94 5.48
N LEU A 320 23.13 -7.64 6.74
CA LEU A 320 23.87 -6.69 7.54
C LEU A 320 25.06 -7.42 8.18
N PRO A 321 26.28 -6.85 8.12
CA PRO A 321 27.39 -7.42 8.85
C PRO A 321 27.04 -7.49 10.34
N LYS A 322 27.23 -8.66 10.94
CA LYS A 322 26.92 -8.93 12.35
C LYS A 322 27.56 -7.84 13.22
N PRO A 323 26.79 -7.08 14.02
CA PRO A 323 27.38 -6.09 14.89
C PRO A 323 28.28 -6.81 15.90
N ARG A 324 29.55 -6.40 15.96
CA ARG A 324 30.45 -6.78 17.04
C ARG A 324 29.82 -6.29 18.35
N ARG A 325 29.52 -7.22 19.26
CA ARG A 325 29.06 -6.91 20.63
C ARG A 325 30.02 -5.91 21.26
N SER A 326 29.59 -4.67 21.42
CA SER A 326 30.20 -3.73 22.36
C SER A 326 29.60 -3.99 23.74
N MET A 327 30.44 -4.27 24.73
CA MET A 327 30.04 -4.60 26.11
C MET A 327 29.60 -3.39 26.96
N HIS A 328 29.22 -2.27 26.35
CA HIS A 328 28.85 -1.06 27.10
C HIS A 328 27.54 -0.46 26.55
N ALA A 329 26.41 -0.93 27.07
CA ALA A 329 25.12 -0.25 26.93
C ALA A 329 24.90 0.67 28.16
N PRO A 330 24.46 1.92 28.00
CA PRO A 330 24.19 2.82 29.12
C PRO A 330 22.93 2.40 29.92
N LYS A 331 22.99 2.58 31.24
CA LYS A 331 21.97 2.15 32.23
C LYS A 331 20.58 2.78 32.05
N ASP A 332 20.46 3.84 31.24
CA ASP A 332 19.20 4.55 31.01
C ASP A 332 18.19 3.75 30.14
N ALA A 333 18.67 2.75 29.38
CA ALA A 333 17.80 1.92 28.55
C ALA A 333 16.87 0.99 29.38
N GLU A 334 17.28 0.59 30.59
CA GLU A 334 16.45 -0.23 31.49
C GLU A 334 15.42 0.59 32.26
N ALA A 335 15.78 1.81 32.68
CA ALA A 335 14.84 2.74 33.32
C ALA A 335 13.73 3.16 32.34
N MET A 336 14.11 3.40 31.08
CA MET A 336 13.18 3.72 29.99
C MET A 336 12.26 2.54 29.65
N ARG A 337 12.75 1.29 29.72
CA ARG A 337 11.92 0.07 29.58
C ARG A 337 10.88 -0.07 30.70
N ARG A 338 11.22 0.28 31.95
CA ARG A 338 10.25 0.25 33.07
C ARG A 338 9.18 1.34 32.96
N ALA A 339 9.56 2.55 32.56
CA ALA A 339 8.62 3.67 32.40
C ALA A 339 7.60 3.43 31.27
N MET A 340 8.01 2.77 30.18
CA MET A 340 7.10 2.37 29.09
C MET A 340 6.14 1.25 29.49
N ASN A 341 6.58 0.28 30.30
CA ASN A 341 5.69 -0.78 30.80
C ASN A 341 4.66 -0.26 31.83
N ALA A 342 4.97 0.85 32.53
CA ALA A 342 4.08 1.46 33.51
C ALA A 342 3.03 2.40 32.89
N SER A 343 3.22 2.84 31.64
CA SER A 343 2.33 3.78 30.92
C SER A 343 1.45 3.12 29.87
N ASP A 344 1.44 1.79 29.80
CA ASP A 344 0.57 1.02 28.91
C ASP A 344 -0.88 1.06 29.45
N PRO A 345 -1.83 1.72 28.76
CA PRO A 345 -3.20 1.80 29.24
C PRO A 345 -3.83 0.41 29.27
N LYS A 346 -4.45 0.08 30.42
CA LYS A 346 -5.20 -1.16 30.68
C LYS A 346 -6.02 -1.61 29.47
N ARG A 347 -5.67 -2.81 29.01
CA ARG A 347 -6.40 -3.75 28.16
C ARG A 347 -7.93 -3.53 28.12
N LEU A 348 -8.41 -3.03 26.99
CA LEU A 348 -9.75 -3.32 26.47
C LEU A 348 -9.59 -4.33 25.34
N GLY A 349 -10.24 -5.49 25.50
CA GLY A 349 -10.24 -6.59 24.53
C GLY A 349 -9.40 -7.80 24.96
N LYS A 350 -9.91 -8.61 25.90
CA LYS A 350 -9.53 -10.03 25.99
C LYS A 350 -10.19 -10.77 24.81
N GLY A 351 -9.67 -10.58 23.60
CA GLY A 351 -9.98 -11.44 22.46
C GLY A 351 -8.80 -12.37 22.24
N LYS A 352 -8.96 -13.67 22.53
CA LYS A 352 -8.04 -14.71 22.07
C LYS A 352 -8.17 -14.78 20.54
N GLY A 353 -7.28 -14.11 19.82
CA GLY A 353 -7.21 -14.16 18.36
C GLY A 353 -5.77 -14.30 17.94
N THR A 354 -5.35 -15.52 17.63
CA THR A 354 -4.11 -15.77 16.89
C THR A 354 -4.16 -14.94 15.60
N ILE A 355 -3.08 -14.22 15.27
CA ILE A 355 -2.98 -13.48 14.00
C ILE A 355 -2.81 -14.50 12.88
N ARG A 356 -3.94 -15.01 12.39
CA ARG A 356 -4.07 -15.58 11.06
C ARG A 356 -4.65 -14.48 10.18
N LEU A 357 -4.13 -14.35 8.97
CA LEU A 357 -4.82 -13.57 7.95
C LEU A 357 -6.25 -14.08 7.86
N PRO A 358 -7.24 -13.20 7.73
CA PRO A 358 -8.60 -13.63 7.52
C PRO A 358 -8.65 -14.63 6.35
N GLU A 359 -9.20 -15.82 6.59
CA GLU A 359 -9.52 -16.78 5.51
C GLU A 359 -10.79 -16.35 4.75
N LYS A 360 -11.58 -15.47 5.37
CA LYS A 360 -12.78 -14.84 4.82
C LYS A 360 -12.64 -13.32 4.97
N ASP A 361 -13.27 -12.53 4.12
CA ASP A 361 -13.32 -11.09 4.30
C ASP A 361 -13.85 -10.78 5.71
N THR A 362 -13.03 -10.17 6.57
CA THR A 362 -13.40 -9.84 7.96
C THR A 362 -14.30 -8.61 8.06
N GLY A 363 -14.93 -8.22 6.95
CA GLY A 363 -15.87 -7.11 6.93
C GLY A 363 -15.14 -5.80 6.67
N ASP A 364 -14.46 -5.70 5.53
CA ASP A 364 -14.40 -4.40 4.85
C ASP A 364 -15.77 -4.18 4.15
N THR A 365 -16.88 -4.20 4.90
CA THR A 365 -18.24 -3.86 4.42
C THR A 365 -18.28 -2.45 3.81
N GLN A 366 -17.25 -1.64 4.09
CA GLN A 366 -16.97 -0.33 3.51
C GLN A 366 -16.56 -0.40 2.03
N ARG A 367 -16.01 -1.53 1.55
CA ARG A 367 -15.59 -1.72 0.15
C ARG A 367 -16.67 -2.33 -0.74
N GLU A 368 -17.59 -3.12 -0.18
CA GLU A 368 -18.68 -3.79 -0.91
C GLU A 368 -19.61 -2.82 -1.66
N GLY A 369 -19.73 -1.57 -1.18
CA GLY A 369 -20.49 -0.51 -1.86
C GLY A 369 -19.85 0.02 -3.15
N PHE A 370 -18.60 -0.36 -3.47
CA PHE A 370 -17.91 0.09 -4.67
C PHE A 370 -17.88 -1.00 -5.74
N LEU A 371 -18.34 -0.65 -6.94
CA LEU A 371 -18.51 -1.55 -8.08
C LEU A 371 -17.32 -2.50 -8.35
N PHE A 372 -16.09 -1.98 -8.32
CA PHE A 372 -14.88 -2.76 -8.63
C PHE A 372 -14.32 -3.55 -7.43
N TYR A 373 -15.05 -3.57 -6.32
CA TYR A 373 -14.72 -4.29 -5.09
C TYR A 373 -15.82 -5.26 -4.65
N GLN A 374 -16.87 -5.45 -5.46
CA GLN A 374 -18.03 -6.28 -5.11
C GLN A 374 -17.72 -7.77 -5.05
N ASP A 375 -16.82 -8.26 -5.92
CA ASP A 375 -16.49 -9.69 -6.00
C ASP A 375 -15.29 -10.00 -5.10
N GLU A 376 -15.55 -10.27 -3.82
CA GLU A 376 -14.51 -10.59 -2.82
C GLU A 376 -13.42 -9.50 -2.69
N GLY A 377 -13.77 -8.24 -2.99
CA GLY A 377 -12.85 -7.11 -3.02
C GLY A 377 -12.26 -6.79 -4.40
N GLY A 378 -12.67 -7.48 -5.47
CA GLY A 378 -12.22 -7.24 -6.84
C GLY A 378 -13.35 -7.36 -7.87
N LEU A 379 -12.97 -7.65 -9.12
CA LEU A 379 -13.86 -7.83 -10.27
C LEU A 379 -13.70 -9.25 -10.84
N ARG A 380 -14.72 -10.09 -10.68
CA ARG A 380 -14.74 -11.48 -11.17
C ARG A 380 -14.82 -11.51 -12.69
N ALA A 381 -14.01 -12.39 -13.29
CA ALA A 381 -14.03 -12.66 -14.71
C ALA A 381 -15.39 -13.22 -15.16
N THR A 382 -15.84 -12.80 -16.34
CA THR A 382 -17.15 -13.14 -16.93
C THR A 382 -17.03 -13.37 -18.43
N ASP A 383 -17.90 -14.22 -18.97
CA ASP A 383 -17.96 -14.55 -20.40
C ASP A 383 -18.79 -13.53 -21.20
N ASP A 384 -19.03 -13.81 -22.49
CA ASP A 384 -19.79 -12.92 -23.38
C ASP A 384 -21.30 -12.84 -23.03
N ASN A 385 -21.80 -13.74 -22.19
CA ASN A 385 -23.16 -13.73 -21.65
C ASN A 385 -23.23 -13.10 -20.25
N ASN A 386 -22.12 -12.54 -19.75
CA ASN A 386 -21.93 -12.06 -18.38
C ASN A 386 -22.02 -13.15 -17.30
N GLU A 387 -21.89 -14.43 -17.68
CA GLU A 387 -21.82 -15.54 -16.73
C GLU A 387 -20.41 -15.60 -16.11
N VAL A 388 -20.33 -15.96 -14.82
CA VAL A 388 -19.05 -16.01 -14.09
C VAL A 388 -18.16 -17.12 -14.64
N LEU A 389 -16.91 -16.77 -14.96
CA LEU A 389 -15.88 -17.73 -15.35
C LEU A 389 -15.29 -18.45 -14.12
N GLY A 390 -14.93 -19.72 -14.29
CA GLY A 390 -14.48 -20.63 -13.23
C GLY A 390 -14.94 -22.07 -13.46
N GLU A 391 -14.99 -22.86 -12.38
CA GLU A 391 -15.32 -24.28 -12.44
C GLU A 391 -16.65 -24.53 -13.19
N GLY A 392 -16.58 -25.27 -14.30
CA GLY A 392 -17.72 -25.55 -15.18
C GLY A 392 -17.81 -24.66 -16.43
N SER A 393 -17.04 -23.57 -16.52
CA SER A 393 -16.93 -22.76 -17.74
C SER A 393 -16.08 -23.45 -18.80
N ARG A 394 -16.48 -23.31 -20.07
CA ARG A 394 -15.70 -23.78 -21.23
C ARG A 394 -14.54 -22.85 -21.59
N ASP A 395 -14.67 -21.56 -21.29
CA ASP A 395 -13.73 -20.53 -21.76
C ASP A 395 -12.53 -20.38 -20.82
N ASP A 396 -12.77 -20.34 -19.51
CA ASP A 396 -11.75 -20.24 -18.48
C ASP A 396 -12.19 -21.04 -17.24
N PRO A 397 -11.83 -22.34 -17.17
CA PRO A 397 -12.25 -23.22 -16.08
C PRO A 397 -11.53 -22.90 -14.76
N ASP A 398 -10.45 -22.13 -14.80
CA ASP A 398 -9.67 -21.79 -13.61
C ASP A 398 -10.25 -20.54 -12.90
N GLY A 399 -10.83 -19.61 -13.68
CA GLY A 399 -11.53 -18.42 -13.18
C GLY A 399 -10.61 -17.40 -12.53
N LYS A 400 -10.93 -16.11 -12.68
CA LYS A 400 -10.06 -15.02 -12.19
C LYS A 400 -10.84 -13.93 -11.46
N ILE A 401 -10.17 -13.30 -10.50
CA ILE A 401 -10.59 -12.04 -9.88
C ILE A 401 -9.51 -11.00 -10.12
N TYR A 402 -9.91 -9.86 -10.67
CA TYR A 402 -9.03 -8.73 -10.97
C TYR A 402 -9.14 -7.66 -9.90
N TYR A 403 -7.99 -7.21 -9.38
CA TYR A 403 -7.89 -6.06 -8.47
C TYR A 403 -7.24 -4.91 -9.24
N LEU A 404 -8.00 -3.84 -9.47
CA LEU A 404 -7.64 -2.77 -10.41
C LEU A 404 -7.56 -1.42 -9.71
N GLY A 405 -6.52 -0.65 -10.01
CA GLY A 405 -6.39 0.72 -9.50
C GLY A 405 -5.33 1.54 -10.21
N ILE A 406 -5.62 2.82 -10.43
CA ILE A 406 -4.69 3.78 -11.01
C ILE A 406 -3.76 4.31 -9.91
N ILE A 407 -2.46 4.11 -10.10
CA ILE A 407 -1.39 4.45 -9.17
C ILE A 407 -0.45 5.52 -9.74
N ASP A 408 0.40 6.11 -8.88
CA ASP A 408 1.43 7.09 -9.23
C ASP A 408 0.93 8.41 -9.87
N ILE A 409 -0.27 8.86 -9.44
CA ILE A 409 -0.94 10.07 -9.96
C ILE A 409 -0.36 11.41 -9.45
N LEU A 410 0.84 11.43 -8.86
CA LEU A 410 1.46 12.64 -8.28
C LEU A 410 2.60 13.20 -9.14
N THR A 411 2.74 12.73 -10.39
CA THR A 411 3.77 13.19 -11.32
C THR A 411 3.20 14.23 -12.29
N PRO A 412 3.31 15.54 -12.01
CA PRO A 412 2.85 16.58 -12.94
C PRO A 412 3.71 16.62 -14.19
N TYR A 413 3.08 16.91 -15.34
CA TYR A 413 3.79 17.21 -16.58
C TYR A 413 4.47 18.61 -16.48
N GLY A 414 5.73 18.63 -16.04
CA GLY A 414 6.52 19.86 -15.83
C GLY A 414 7.74 20.01 -16.76
N VAL A 415 8.50 21.11 -16.61
CA VAL A 415 9.65 21.48 -17.48
C VAL A 415 10.74 20.40 -17.53
N ARG A 416 11.05 19.73 -16.42
CA ARG A 416 12.00 18.61 -16.39
C ARG A 416 11.55 17.42 -17.25
N LYS A 417 10.24 17.18 -17.31
CA LYS A 417 9.64 16.11 -18.13
C LYS A 417 9.53 16.51 -19.59
N LYS A 418 9.28 17.80 -19.88
CA LYS A 418 9.40 18.36 -21.24
C LYS A 418 10.82 18.19 -21.81
N LEU A 419 11.85 18.36 -20.97
CA LEU A 419 13.22 18.09 -21.36
C LEU A 419 13.44 16.58 -21.59
N GLU A 420 13.02 15.71 -20.67
CA GLU A 420 13.10 14.26 -20.88
C GLU A 420 12.39 13.80 -22.18
N HIS A 421 11.22 14.38 -22.49
CA HIS A 421 10.46 14.15 -23.71
C HIS A 421 11.22 14.61 -24.95
N PHE A 422 11.78 15.82 -24.94
CA PHE A 422 12.57 16.37 -26.05
C PHE A 422 13.79 15.50 -26.36
N TRP A 423 14.52 15.05 -25.34
CA TRP A 423 15.73 14.25 -25.52
C TRP A 423 15.44 12.80 -25.93
N LYS A 424 14.35 12.19 -25.45
CA LYS A 424 13.95 10.83 -25.85
C LYS A 424 13.26 10.79 -27.22
N GLY A 425 12.48 11.81 -27.56
CA GLY A 425 11.82 11.97 -28.85
C GLY A 425 12.75 12.32 -30.02
N LEU A 426 14.06 12.43 -29.76
CA LEU A 426 15.13 12.54 -30.78
C LEU A 426 15.74 11.17 -31.14
N LYS A 427 15.45 10.10 -30.37
CA LYS A 427 16.07 8.78 -30.54
C LYS A 427 15.06 7.65 -30.78
N ASP A 428 13.85 7.78 -30.22
CA ASP A 428 12.75 6.80 -30.35
C ASP A 428 11.45 7.47 -30.85
N ASP A 429 10.56 6.67 -31.42
CA ASP A 429 9.26 7.09 -31.96
C ASP A 429 8.38 7.77 -30.89
N ARG A 430 7.99 9.03 -31.11
CA ARG A 430 7.50 9.97 -30.08
C ARG A 430 6.24 9.50 -29.34
N HIS A 431 5.40 8.67 -29.96
CA HIS A 431 4.15 8.18 -29.37
C HIS A 431 4.34 6.98 -28.43
N LYS A 432 5.50 6.31 -28.48
CA LYS A 432 5.76 5.03 -27.76
C LYS A 432 6.55 5.21 -26.46
N ILE A 433 7.05 6.40 -26.20
CA ILE A 433 7.78 6.75 -24.97
C ILE A 433 6.80 7.24 -23.88
N SER A 434 7.07 6.91 -22.60
CA SER A 434 6.23 7.36 -21.48
C SER A 434 6.05 8.89 -21.38
N PRO A 435 7.06 9.74 -21.63
CA PRO A 435 6.94 11.15 -21.31
C PRO A 435 6.21 12.04 -22.35
N VAL A 436 5.07 11.62 -22.89
CA VAL A 436 4.23 12.46 -23.79
C VAL A 436 3.40 13.51 -23.03
N PRO A 437 2.89 14.57 -23.68
CA PRO A 437 1.91 15.49 -23.07
C PRO A 437 0.77 14.74 -22.37
N ALA A 438 0.23 15.30 -21.28
CA ALA A 438 -0.76 14.60 -20.44
C ALA A 438 -2.01 14.14 -21.21
N ALA A 439 -2.47 14.93 -22.20
CA ALA A 439 -3.59 14.55 -23.06
C ALA A 439 -3.28 13.31 -23.91
N GLU A 440 -2.15 13.31 -24.63
CA GLU A 440 -1.69 12.15 -25.42
C GLU A 440 -1.44 10.92 -24.54
N TYR A 441 -0.89 11.14 -23.33
CA TYR A 441 -0.68 10.07 -22.35
C TYR A 441 -2.01 9.41 -21.99
N ALA A 442 -3.01 10.22 -21.63
CA ALA A 442 -4.32 9.75 -21.19
C ALA A 442 -5.04 8.97 -22.29
N ASP A 443 -5.00 9.45 -23.54
CA ASP A 443 -5.66 8.77 -24.65
C ASP A 443 -4.96 7.47 -25.04
N ARG A 444 -3.62 7.44 -25.03
CA ARG A 444 -2.86 6.19 -25.23
C ARG A 444 -3.14 5.18 -24.12
N PHE A 445 -3.08 5.61 -22.86
CA PHE A 445 -3.37 4.79 -21.69
C PHE A 445 -4.75 4.16 -21.82
N PHE A 446 -5.78 4.98 -22.06
CA PHE A 446 -7.16 4.52 -22.20
C PHE A 446 -7.34 3.56 -23.39
N SER A 447 -6.77 3.89 -24.55
CA SER A 447 -6.85 3.04 -25.74
C SER A 447 -6.21 1.68 -25.50
N PHE A 448 -5.09 1.62 -24.77
CA PHE A 448 -4.45 0.36 -24.40
C PHE A 448 -5.33 -0.45 -23.43
N MET A 449 -5.91 0.19 -22.40
CA MET A 449 -6.80 -0.51 -21.48
C MET A 449 -8.01 -1.10 -22.19
N LYS A 450 -8.60 -0.38 -23.15
CA LYS A 450 -9.67 -0.92 -24.01
C LYS A 450 -9.20 -2.09 -24.88
N ALA A 451 -7.99 -2.01 -25.42
CA ALA A 451 -7.45 -3.04 -26.31
C ALA A 451 -7.17 -4.37 -25.60
N ILE A 452 -6.81 -4.34 -24.31
CA ILE A 452 -6.51 -5.54 -23.52
C ILE A 452 -7.74 -6.17 -22.85
N MET A 453 -8.94 -5.58 -22.97
CA MET A 453 -10.19 -6.19 -22.52
C MET A 453 -10.66 -7.24 -23.54
N ARG A 454 -11.42 -8.24 -23.07
CA ARG A 454 -12.07 -9.24 -23.92
C ARG A 454 -12.85 -8.57 -25.06
N GLY A 455 -12.62 -9.05 -26.28
CA GLY A 455 -13.18 -8.46 -27.51
C GLY A 455 -12.55 -7.12 -27.92
N GLY A 456 -11.42 -6.73 -27.34
CA GLY A 456 -10.58 -5.62 -27.78
C GLY A 456 -9.62 -6.04 -28.91
N VAL A 457 -8.95 -5.06 -29.51
CA VAL A 457 -8.01 -5.29 -30.64
C VAL A 457 -6.70 -6.00 -30.23
N GLY A 458 -6.51 -6.27 -28.93
CA GLY A 458 -5.33 -6.92 -28.38
C GLY A 458 -4.17 -5.94 -28.14
N GLY A 459 -3.39 -6.20 -27.09
CA GLY A 459 -2.24 -5.35 -26.74
C GLY A 459 -1.10 -5.37 -27.78
N ALA A 460 -1.04 -6.39 -28.64
CA ALA A 460 -0.05 -6.49 -29.72
C ALA A 460 -0.16 -5.36 -30.76
N ALA A 461 -1.32 -4.70 -30.86
CA ALA A 461 -1.50 -3.51 -31.70
C ALA A 461 -0.60 -2.33 -31.28
N PHE A 462 -0.09 -2.33 -30.05
CA PHE A 462 0.75 -1.26 -29.50
C PHE A 462 2.26 -1.53 -29.68
N MET A 463 2.64 -2.69 -30.23
CA MET A 463 4.03 -3.03 -30.53
C MET A 463 4.44 -2.56 -31.94
N THR A 464 5.72 -2.22 -32.12
CA THR A 464 6.34 -2.03 -33.45
C THR A 464 6.37 -3.35 -34.23
N GLU A 465 6.51 -3.28 -35.56
CA GLU A 465 6.78 -4.47 -36.39
C GLU A 465 8.02 -5.21 -35.90
N LYS A 466 9.12 -4.49 -35.66
CA LYS A 466 10.35 -5.08 -35.11
C LYS A 466 10.14 -5.80 -33.76
N GLU A 467 9.35 -5.23 -32.85
CA GLU A 467 9.01 -5.89 -31.57
C GLU A 467 8.13 -7.14 -31.78
N ARG A 468 7.21 -7.12 -32.77
CA ARG A 468 6.38 -8.26 -33.13
C ARG A 468 7.18 -9.37 -33.81
N ASP A 469 8.15 -9.02 -34.64
CA ASP A 469 9.02 -9.99 -35.33
C ASP A 469 9.97 -10.68 -34.34
N THR A 470 10.56 -9.91 -33.41
CA THR A 470 11.38 -10.47 -32.31
C THR A 470 10.57 -11.38 -31.37
N MET A 471 9.25 -11.22 -31.34
CA MET A 471 8.33 -12.10 -30.61
C MET A 471 8.15 -13.44 -31.30
N LYS A 472 7.99 -13.43 -32.63
CA LYS A 472 7.81 -14.64 -33.44
C LYS A 472 9.06 -15.52 -33.41
N GLU A 473 10.26 -14.92 -33.53
CA GLU A 473 11.54 -15.64 -33.50
C GLU A 473 11.89 -16.33 -32.17
N LYS A 474 11.17 -16.07 -31.07
CA LYS A 474 11.37 -16.74 -29.77
C LYS A 474 10.31 -17.78 -29.44
N THR A 475 9.33 -17.95 -30.32
CA THR A 475 8.22 -18.90 -30.16
C THR A 475 8.34 -20.10 -31.11
N GLU A 476 9.28 -20.03 -32.06
CA GLU A 476 9.86 -21.16 -32.80
C GLU A 476 11.13 -21.63 -32.08
#